data_AF-F7LYF0-F1
#
_entry.id   AF-F7LYF0-F1
#
_cell.length_a   1.000
_cell.length_b   1.000
_cell.length_c   1.000
_cell.angle_alpha   90.00
_cell.angle_beta   90.00
_cell.angle_gamma   90.00
#
_symmetry.space_group_name_H-M   'P 1'
#
loop_
_entity.id
_entity.type
_entity.pdbx_description
1 polymer ?
#
loop_
_entity_poly.entity_id
_entity_poly.type
_entity_poly.pdbx_seq_one_letter_code
_entity_poly.pdbx_strand_id
1 'polypeptide(L)'
;MENNNEIKKIDSSMVECPFCKNVIEAPSKPDVIFKCPKCHKELITYDKRKESQPKAVVAENPKKTKQKKQIFICICIAIFIALFSYFSHTDGADMQAIYTVTKEYDAAINVEVEKALVKASVDGDKMKILEIIGNKQTIHFYKGDQVKIVRDVVRGFPDCYRVERLSDGASALMPKKHLVKE
;
A
#
# COMPACT_ATOMS: atom_id res chain seq x y z
N MET A 1 -74.24 -25.22 -30.39
CA MET A 1 -72.98 -25.53 -29.70
C MET A 1 -72.54 -24.27 -28.97
N GLU A 2 -72.86 -24.23 -27.69
CA GLU A 2 -72.42 -23.19 -26.76
C GLU A 2 -70.90 -23.32 -26.60
N ASN A 3 -70.15 -22.24 -26.82
CA ASN A 3 -68.76 -22.18 -26.39
C ASN A 3 -68.64 -20.99 -25.43
N ASN A 4 -68.90 -21.30 -24.17
CA ASN A 4 -68.71 -20.42 -23.02
C ASN A 4 -67.22 -20.13 -22.87
N ASN A 5 -66.74 -19.07 -23.52
CA ASN A 5 -65.46 -18.46 -23.15
C ASN A 5 -65.68 -17.72 -21.83
N GLU A 6 -65.53 -18.46 -20.73
CA GLU A 6 -65.36 -17.89 -19.39
C GLU A 6 -64.18 -16.91 -19.42
N ILE A 7 -64.51 -15.61 -19.50
CA ILE A 7 -63.60 -14.51 -19.25
C ILE A 7 -63.19 -14.67 -17.79
N LYS A 8 -62.02 -15.27 -17.55
CA LYS A 8 -61.39 -15.33 -16.23
C LYS A 8 -61.24 -13.91 -15.73
N LYS A 9 -62.14 -13.47 -14.85
CA LYS A 9 -62.02 -12.22 -14.11
C LYS A 9 -60.74 -12.31 -13.31
N ILE A 10 -59.70 -11.62 -13.78
CA ILE A 10 -58.47 -11.47 -13.02
C ILE A 10 -58.84 -10.52 -11.88
N ASP A 11 -58.81 -11.00 -10.64
CA ASP A 11 -59.03 -10.14 -9.48
C ASP A 11 -58.04 -8.97 -9.58
N SER A 12 -58.58 -7.76 -9.74
CA SER A 12 -57.83 -6.51 -9.88
C SER A 12 -57.95 -5.71 -8.59
N SER A 13 -56.85 -5.15 -8.12
CA SER A 13 -56.84 -4.25 -6.97
C SER A 13 -56.60 -2.82 -7.43
N MET A 14 -57.32 -1.87 -6.83
CA MET A 14 -57.12 -0.45 -7.12
C MET A 14 -55.89 0.04 -6.35
N VAL A 15 -54.86 0.46 -7.08
CA VAL A 15 -53.62 1.00 -6.52
C VAL A 15 -53.32 2.36 -7.14
N GLU A 16 -52.66 3.24 -6.39
CA GLU A 16 -52.21 4.52 -6.93
C GLU A 16 -50.90 4.34 -7.70
N CYS A 17 -50.83 4.84 -8.93
CA CYS A 17 -49.60 4.80 -9.71
C CYS A 17 -48.54 5.73 -9.07
N PRO A 18 -47.33 5.23 -8.74
CA PRO A 18 -46.29 6.06 -8.12
C PRO A 18 -45.78 7.18 -9.02
N PHE A 19 -45.99 7.09 -10.34
CA PHE A 19 -45.49 8.08 -11.29
C PHE A 19 -46.48 9.18 -11.63
N CYS A 20 -47.78 8.86 -11.70
CA CYS A 20 -48.80 9.83 -12.12
C CYS A 20 -49.89 10.05 -11.07
N LYS A 21 -49.80 9.40 -9.90
CA LYS A 21 -50.74 9.54 -8.77
C LYS A 21 -52.20 9.27 -9.11
N ASN A 22 -52.44 8.62 -10.25
CA ASN A 22 -53.77 8.23 -10.67
C ASN A 22 -54.04 6.82 -10.14
N VAL A 23 -55.28 6.58 -9.71
CA VAL A 23 -55.76 5.25 -9.33
C VAL A 23 -55.84 4.38 -10.60
N ILE A 24 -55.23 3.20 -10.54
CA ILE A 24 -55.16 2.23 -11.64
C ILE A 24 -55.57 0.84 -11.13
N GLU A 25 -56.11 0.04 -12.03
CA GLU A 25 -56.32 -1.39 -11.80
C GLU A 25 -55.00 -2.13 -11.96
N ALA A 26 -54.48 -2.70 -10.88
CA ALA A 26 -53.30 -3.55 -10.91
C ALA A 26 -53.71 -5.04 -10.77
N PRO A 27 -52.99 -5.96 -11.43
CA PRO A 27 -53.20 -7.39 -11.24
C PRO A 27 -52.99 -7.78 -9.78
N SER A 28 -53.88 -8.57 -9.18
CA SER A 28 -53.68 -9.03 -7.79
C SER A 28 -52.58 -10.09 -7.65
N LYS A 29 -52.05 -10.61 -8.77
CA LYS A 29 -50.91 -11.54 -8.76
C LYS A 29 -49.60 -10.77 -8.58
N PRO A 30 -48.71 -11.22 -7.68
CA PRO A 30 -47.38 -10.62 -7.51
C PRO A 30 -46.46 -10.94 -8.68
N ASP A 31 -45.39 -10.15 -8.81
CA ASP A 31 -44.31 -10.27 -9.79
C ASP A 31 -44.77 -10.15 -11.26
N VAL A 32 -45.91 -9.48 -11.51
CA VAL A 32 -46.43 -9.21 -12.86
C VAL A 32 -46.03 -7.81 -13.31
N ILE A 33 -45.31 -7.73 -14.43
CA ILE A 33 -44.99 -6.46 -15.09
C ILE A 33 -46.19 -6.04 -15.95
N PHE A 34 -46.72 -4.84 -15.72
CA PHE A 34 -47.81 -4.25 -16.48
C PHE A 34 -47.54 -2.76 -16.73
N LYS A 35 -48.16 -2.18 -17.77
CA LYS A 35 -48.03 -0.76 -18.09
C LYS A 35 -49.16 0.04 -17.47
N CYS A 36 -48.83 1.18 -16.87
CA CYS A 36 -49.85 2.12 -16.42
C CYS A 36 -50.68 2.61 -17.62
N PRO A 37 -52.02 2.53 -17.59
CA PRO A 37 -52.86 2.97 -18.70
C PRO A 37 -52.85 4.49 -18.92
N LYS A 38 -52.40 5.27 -17.92
CA LYS A 38 -52.39 6.75 -17.97
C LYS A 38 -51.04 7.32 -18.38
N CYS A 39 -49.94 6.77 -17.88
CA CYS A 39 -48.60 7.30 -18.14
C CYS A 39 -47.68 6.34 -18.91
N HIS A 40 -48.19 5.16 -19.28
CA HIS A 40 -47.52 4.11 -20.05
C HIS A 40 -46.19 3.60 -19.47
N LYS A 41 -45.82 4.02 -18.26
CA LYS A 41 -44.66 3.50 -17.54
C LYS A 41 -44.90 2.08 -17.05
N GLU A 42 -43.85 1.28 -17.11
CA GLU A 42 -43.85 -0.10 -16.63
C GLU A 42 -43.84 -0.12 -15.10
N LEU A 43 -44.74 -0.92 -14.54
CA LEU A 43 -44.94 -1.14 -13.13
C LEU A 43 -44.89 -2.64 -12.89
N ILE A 44 -44.47 -3.04 -11.69
CA ILE A 44 -44.43 -4.44 -11.28
C ILE A 44 -45.12 -4.55 -9.92
N THR A 45 -46.03 -5.52 -9.82
CA THR A 45 -46.68 -5.86 -8.55
C THR A 45 -45.72 -6.69 -7.71
N TYR A 46 -45.68 -6.50 -6.39
CA TYR A 46 -44.87 -7.33 -5.48
C TYR A 46 -45.75 -7.92 -4.39
N ASP A 47 -45.39 -9.10 -3.91
CA ASP A 47 -46.05 -9.72 -2.77
C ASP A 47 -45.64 -9.02 -1.48
N LYS A 48 -46.59 -8.33 -0.82
CA LYS A 48 -46.37 -7.73 0.50
C LYS A 48 -45.90 -8.75 1.56
N ARG A 49 -46.15 -10.06 1.38
CA ARG A 49 -45.68 -11.10 2.31
C ARG A 49 -44.18 -11.39 2.21
N LYS A 50 -43.50 -10.98 1.14
CA LYS A 50 -42.02 -11.02 1.05
C LYS A 50 -41.35 -9.81 1.71
N GLU A 51 -42.13 -8.79 2.10
CA GLU A 51 -41.66 -7.60 2.83
C GLU A 51 -41.56 -7.85 4.36
N SER A 52 -42.09 -8.97 4.84
CA SER A 52 -41.90 -9.49 6.20
C SER A 52 -40.75 -10.51 6.29
N GLN A 53 -39.66 -10.29 5.56
CA GLN A 53 -38.39 -10.35 6.27
C GLN A 53 -38.17 -8.96 6.85
N PRO A 54 -38.35 -8.75 8.17
CA PRO A 54 -37.58 -7.69 8.77
C PRO A 54 -36.14 -8.01 8.36
N LYS A 55 -35.48 -7.08 7.66
CA LYS A 55 -34.08 -6.84 7.96
C LYS A 55 -34.09 -6.76 9.48
N ALA A 56 -33.72 -7.86 10.14
CA ALA A 56 -33.17 -7.75 11.45
C ALA A 56 -32.05 -6.74 11.21
N VAL A 57 -32.34 -5.49 11.57
CA VAL A 57 -31.38 -4.65 12.24
C VAL A 57 -30.80 -5.62 13.25
N VAL A 58 -29.73 -6.30 12.84
CA VAL A 58 -28.77 -6.85 13.76
C VAL A 58 -28.46 -5.59 14.52
N ALA A 59 -29.07 -5.47 15.70
CA ALA A 59 -28.59 -4.60 16.72
C ALA A 59 -27.15 -5.09 16.88
N GLU A 60 -26.24 -4.46 16.13
CA GLU A 60 -24.83 -4.57 16.38
C GLU A 60 -24.73 -4.01 17.78
N ASN A 61 -24.77 -4.95 18.72
CA ASN A 61 -24.55 -4.72 20.12
C ASN A 61 -23.35 -3.75 20.16
N PRO A 62 -23.47 -2.51 20.67
CA PRO A 62 -22.39 -1.53 20.59
C PRO A 62 -21.10 -2.02 21.26
N LYS A 63 -21.17 -3.12 22.02
CA LYS A 63 -20.05 -3.90 22.53
C LYS A 63 -19.28 -4.70 21.45
N LYS A 64 -19.94 -5.33 20.47
CA LYS A 64 -19.29 -6.13 19.39
C LYS A 64 -18.62 -5.25 18.32
N THR A 65 -19.17 -4.08 18.00
CA THR A 65 -18.54 -3.11 17.10
C THR A 65 -17.35 -2.40 17.73
N LYS A 66 -17.41 -2.09 19.03
CA LYS A 66 -16.24 -1.63 19.80
C LYS A 66 -15.16 -2.70 19.88
N GLN A 67 -15.51 -3.96 20.14
CA GLN A 67 -14.56 -5.09 20.10
C GLN A 67 -13.92 -5.27 18.71
N LYS A 68 -14.69 -5.25 17.61
CA LYS A 68 -14.15 -5.34 16.25
C LYS A 68 -13.19 -4.19 15.90
N LYS A 69 -13.51 -2.95 16.31
CA LYS A 69 -12.60 -1.80 16.14
C LYS A 69 -11.33 -1.94 16.97
N GLN A 70 -11.43 -2.40 18.22
CA GLN A 70 -10.27 -2.67 19.08
C GLN A 70 -9.37 -3.78 18.49
N ILE A 71 -9.97 -4.87 17.99
CA ILE A 71 -9.24 -5.97 17.35
C ILE A 71 -8.52 -5.48 16.09
N PHE A 72 -9.16 -4.68 15.25
CA PHE A 72 -8.53 -4.11 14.05
C PHE A 72 -7.34 -3.19 14.40
N ILE A 73 -7.49 -2.33 15.42
CA ILE A 73 -6.41 -1.48 15.91
C ILE A 73 -5.23 -2.32 16.43
N CYS A 74 -5.50 -3.36 17.22
CA CYS A 74 -4.46 -4.26 17.73
C CYS A 74 -3.73 -5.00 16.60
N ILE A 75 -4.45 -5.45 15.57
CA ILE A 75 -3.85 -6.09 14.39
C ILE A 75 -2.96 -5.10 13.63
N CYS A 76 -3.43 -3.86 13.41
CA CYS A 76 -2.62 -2.82 12.77
C CYS A 76 -1.36 -2.49 13.57
N ILE A 77 -1.46 -2.38 14.90
CA ILE A 77 -0.30 -2.14 15.78
C ILE A 77 0.67 -3.33 15.72
N ALA A 78 0.19 -4.57 15.75
CA ALA A 78 1.04 -5.76 15.65
C ALA A 78 1.77 -5.82 14.29
N ILE A 79 1.09 -5.49 13.19
CA ILE A 79 1.71 -5.37 11.86
C ILE A 79 2.74 -4.24 11.84
N PHE A 80 2.43 -3.09 12.44
CA PHE A 80 3.37 -1.97 12.52
C PHE A 80 4.61 -2.33 13.33
N ILE A 81 4.46 -3.03 14.45
CA ILE A 81 5.57 -3.51 15.27
C ILE A 81 6.38 -4.54 14.50
N ALA A 82 5.74 -5.49 13.81
CA ALA A 82 6.43 -6.49 12.98
C ALA A 82 7.19 -5.87 11.80
N LEU A 83 6.62 -4.86 11.15
CA LEU A 83 7.30 -4.09 10.12
C LEU A 83 8.44 -3.26 10.71
N PHE A 84 8.22 -2.62 11.86
CA PHE A 84 9.24 -1.81 12.54
C PHE A 84 10.40 -2.68 13.02
N SER A 85 10.16 -3.88 13.56
CA SER A 85 11.21 -4.83 13.93
C SER A 85 11.90 -5.42 12.69
N TYR A 86 11.17 -5.66 11.60
CA TYR A 86 11.79 -6.03 10.31
C TYR A 86 12.73 -4.93 9.79
N PHE A 87 12.33 -3.65 9.87
CA PHE A 87 13.18 -2.51 9.54
C PHE A 87 14.29 -2.26 10.57
N SER A 88 14.07 -2.59 11.85
CA SER A 88 15.06 -2.41 12.92
C SER A 88 16.10 -3.53 12.96
N HIS A 89 15.86 -4.65 12.26
CA HIS A 89 16.82 -5.73 12.05
C HIS A 89 17.77 -5.50 10.88
N THR A 90 17.80 -4.31 10.28
CA THR A 90 19.03 -3.89 9.62
C THR A 90 20.05 -3.64 10.73
N ASP A 91 20.97 -4.57 10.94
CA ASP A 91 22.17 -4.37 11.75
C ASP A 91 22.86 -3.08 11.26
N GLY A 92 22.48 -1.97 11.88
CA GLY A 92 23.06 -0.66 11.60
C GLY A 92 24.53 -0.73 11.96
N ALA A 93 25.38 -0.11 11.16
CA ALA A 93 26.78 0.02 11.51
C ALA A 93 26.91 0.70 12.87
N ASP A 94 27.67 0.09 13.79
CA ASP A 94 28.05 0.74 15.03
C ASP A 94 29.01 1.89 14.69
N MET A 95 28.50 3.12 14.69
CA MET A 95 29.26 4.33 14.35
C MET A 95 30.29 4.72 15.43
N GLN A 96 30.25 4.09 16.61
CA GLN A 96 31.23 4.33 17.67
C GLN A 96 32.40 3.34 17.61
N ALA A 97 32.24 2.23 16.91
CA ALA A 97 33.27 1.21 16.75
C ALA A 97 34.35 1.58 15.72
N ILE A 98 35.50 0.95 15.88
CA ILE A 98 36.59 0.95 14.90
C ILE A 98 36.42 -0.30 14.03
N TYR A 99 36.66 -0.12 12.73
CA TYR A 99 36.64 -1.20 11.75
C TYR A 99 38.00 -1.32 11.11
N THR A 100 38.43 -2.55 10.87
CA THR A 100 39.65 -2.85 10.13
C THR A 100 39.32 -3.15 8.67
N VAL A 101 40.09 -2.56 7.76
CA VAL A 101 40.04 -2.87 6.33
C VAL A 101 40.64 -4.27 6.08
N THR A 102 39.86 -5.16 5.48
CA THR A 102 40.24 -6.58 5.32
C THR A 102 41.13 -6.88 4.12
N LYS A 103 41.17 -5.97 3.14
CA LYS A 103 42.00 -6.08 1.93
C LYS A 103 42.28 -4.71 1.31
N GLU A 104 43.32 -4.63 0.49
CA GLU A 104 43.65 -3.43 -0.27
C GLU A 104 42.48 -2.99 -1.16
N TYR A 105 42.21 -1.69 -1.17
CA TYR A 105 41.08 -1.13 -1.91
C TYR A 105 41.30 0.35 -2.26
N ASP A 106 41.16 0.67 -3.54
CA ASP A 106 41.08 2.04 -4.03
C ASP A 106 39.65 2.57 -3.89
N ALA A 107 39.43 3.40 -2.88
CA ALA A 107 38.12 3.95 -2.56
C ALA A 107 37.93 5.33 -3.23
N ALA A 108 36.76 5.57 -3.82
CA ALA A 108 36.43 6.88 -4.40
C ALA A 108 36.43 8.00 -3.32
N ILE A 109 37.13 9.11 -3.61
CA ILE A 109 37.51 10.21 -2.69
C ILE A 109 36.39 11.22 -2.43
N ASN A 110 36.24 11.69 -1.18
CA ASN A 110 35.65 12.99 -0.76
C ASN A 110 34.15 13.27 -1.03
N VAL A 111 33.58 14.10 -0.15
CA VAL A 111 32.20 14.61 -0.12
C VAL A 111 31.77 15.17 -1.48
N GLU A 112 32.68 15.80 -2.22
CA GLU A 112 32.38 16.46 -3.51
C GLU A 112 32.12 15.45 -4.63
N VAL A 113 32.97 14.42 -4.73
CA VAL A 113 32.77 13.30 -5.66
C VAL A 113 31.58 12.47 -5.24
N GLU A 114 31.38 12.24 -3.94
CA GLU A 114 30.18 11.60 -3.42
C GLU A 114 28.94 12.38 -3.85
N LYS A 115 28.90 13.71 -3.65
CA LYS A 115 27.79 14.56 -4.12
C LYS A 115 27.56 14.43 -5.63
N ALA A 116 28.64 14.40 -6.41
CA ALA A 116 28.57 14.24 -7.86
C ALA A 116 28.06 12.84 -8.27
N LEU A 117 28.52 11.78 -7.61
CA LEU A 117 28.09 10.39 -7.81
C LEU A 117 26.64 10.20 -7.39
N VAL A 118 26.23 10.72 -6.24
CA VAL A 118 24.85 10.68 -5.75
C VAL A 118 23.94 11.43 -6.72
N LYS A 119 24.34 12.62 -7.17
CA LYS A 119 23.58 13.39 -8.17
C LYS A 119 23.43 12.61 -9.48
N ALA A 120 24.52 12.10 -10.04
CA ALA A 120 24.48 11.30 -11.27
C ALA A 120 23.64 10.02 -11.11
N SER A 121 23.70 9.36 -9.94
CA SER A 121 22.86 8.21 -9.62
C SER A 121 21.38 8.57 -9.52
N VAL A 122 21.03 9.72 -8.93
CA VAL A 122 19.65 10.22 -8.86
C VAL A 122 19.12 10.60 -10.24
N ASP A 123 19.97 11.23 -11.05
CA ASP A 123 19.63 11.66 -12.42
C ASP A 123 19.62 10.48 -13.42
N GLY A 124 20.07 9.28 -13.02
CA GLY A 124 20.15 8.09 -13.87
C GLY A 124 21.29 8.12 -14.91
N ASP A 125 22.24 9.05 -14.76
CA ASP A 125 23.34 9.28 -15.69
C ASP A 125 24.53 8.34 -15.43
N LYS A 126 24.46 7.15 -16.04
CA LYS A 126 25.49 6.11 -15.92
C LYS A 126 26.85 6.54 -16.49
N MET A 127 26.88 7.38 -17.53
CA MET A 127 28.13 7.81 -18.17
C MET A 127 28.94 8.70 -17.23
N LYS A 128 28.27 9.64 -16.57
CA LYS A 128 28.90 10.52 -15.59
C LYS A 128 29.38 9.76 -14.35
N ILE A 129 28.66 8.72 -13.91
CA ILE A 129 29.14 7.82 -12.84
C ILE A 129 30.46 7.16 -13.26
N LEU A 130 30.51 6.59 -14.47
CA LEU A 130 31.72 5.92 -14.98
C LEU A 130 32.89 6.89 -15.14
N GLU A 131 32.65 8.11 -15.63
CA GLU A 131 33.67 9.15 -15.76
C GLU A 131 34.25 9.56 -14.41
N ILE A 132 33.40 9.77 -13.40
CA ILE A 132 33.82 10.14 -12.05
C ILE A 132 34.66 9.02 -11.41
N ILE A 133 34.24 7.76 -11.58
CA ILE A 133 35.00 6.58 -11.12
C ILE A 133 36.33 6.46 -11.90
N GLY A 134 36.29 6.69 -13.22
CA GLY A 134 37.42 6.55 -14.13
C GLY A 134 38.50 7.62 -13.96
N ASN A 135 38.15 8.81 -13.48
CA ASN A 135 39.08 9.92 -13.25
C ASN A 135 39.97 9.74 -12.00
N LYS A 136 40.01 8.54 -11.40
CA LYS A 136 40.97 8.13 -10.34
C LYS A 136 41.11 9.13 -9.18
N GLN A 137 40.03 9.78 -8.79
CA GLN A 137 39.98 10.43 -7.48
C GLN A 137 39.78 9.32 -6.45
N THR A 138 40.85 8.57 -6.17
CA THR A 138 40.84 7.39 -5.29
C THR A 138 41.85 7.50 -4.15
N ILE A 139 41.42 7.23 -2.91
CA ILE A 139 42.32 7.00 -1.77
C ILE A 139 42.60 5.51 -1.73
N HIS A 140 43.87 5.15 -1.69
CA HIS A 140 44.27 3.77 -1.45
C HIS A 140 44.18 3.44 0.04
N PHE A 141 43.39 2.44 0.38
CA PHE A 141 43.32 1.84 1.71
C PHE A 141 44.11 0.55 1.74
N TYR A 142 44.98 0.42 2.74
CA TYR A 142 45.76 -0.79 2.95
C TYR A 142 44.98 -1.78 3.82
N LYS A 143 45.27 -3.07 3.65
CA LYS A 143 44.79 -4.09 4.59
C LYS A 143 45.34 -3.78 5.98
N GLY A 144 44.46 -3.74 6.98
CA GLY A 144 44.80 -3.35 8.34
C GLY A 144 44.56 -1.89 8.68
N ASP A 145 44.23 -1.03 7.69
CA ASP A 145 43.84 0.35 7.97
C ASP A 145 42.64 0.37 8.91
N GLN A 146 42.74 1.16 9.98
CA GLN A 146 41.64 1.39 10.90
C GLN A 146 40.80 2.57 10.41
N VAL A 147 39.49 2.36 10.36
CA VAL A 147 38.53 3.36 9.90
C VAL A 147 37.35 3.45 10.85
N LYS A 148 36.70 4.62 10.86
CA LYS A 148 35.43 4.84 11.53
C LYS A 148 34.32 5.06 10.50
N ILE A 149 33.15 4.50 10.75
CA ILE A 149 31.98 4.74 9.91
C ILE A 149 31.39 6.10 10.29
N VAL A 150 31.40 7.02 9.33
CA VAL A 150 30.84 8.38 9.47
C VAL A 150 29.42 8.44 8.91
N ARG A 151 29.07 7.52 8.00
CA ARG A 151 27.72 7.39 7.45
C ARG A 151 27.44 5.94 7.06
N ASP A 152 26.39 5.38 7.63
CA ASP A 152 25.92 4.02 7.39
C ASP A 152 25.00 3.90 6.17
N VAL A 153 24.29 4.99 5.83
CA VAL A 153 23.39 5.07 4.66
C VAL A 153 23.91 6.10 3.66
N VAL A 154 24.34 5.61 2.48
CA VAL A 154 24.73 6.44 1.34
C VAL A 154 23.69 6.32 0.23
N ARG A 155 23.04 7.43 -0.13
CA ARG A 155 21.99 7.45 -1.15
C ARG A 155 22.56 6.99 -2.51
N GLY A 156 21.92 6.01 -3.15
CA GLY A 156 22.40 5.43 -4.41
C GLY A 156 23.47 4.35 -4.26
N PHE A 157 24.02 4.14 -3.05
CA PHE A 157 25.03 3.12 -2.76
C PHE A 157 24.70 2.36 -1.47
N PRO A 158 23.68 1.49 -1.47
CA PRO A 158 23.19 0.81 -0.26
C PRO A 158 24.20 -0.15 0.38
N ASP A 159 25.17 -0.64 -0.40
CA ASP A 159 26.20 -1.61 0.03
C ASP A 159 27.54 -0.97 0.40
N CYS A 160 27.56 0.37 0.53
CA CYS A 160 28.75 1.12 0.91
C CYS A 160 28.49 1.95 2.17
N TYR A 161 29.52 2.07 3.00
CA TYR A 161 29.60 3.04 4.08
C TYR A 161 30.48 4.21 3.66
N ARG A 162 30.22 5.37 4.27
CA ARG A 162 31.19 6.45 4.31
C ARG A 162 32.10 6.22 5.49
N VAL A 163 33.38 6.07 5.23
CA VAL A 163 34.39 5.85 6.26
C VAL A 163 35.37 7.02 6.31
N GLU A 164 36.03 7.15 7.46
CA GLU A 164 37.15 8.05 7.67
C GLU A 164 38.31 7.24 8.28
N ARG A 165 39.48 7.31 7.64
CA ARG A 165 40.69 6.62 8.10
C ARG A 165 41.27 7.33 9.31
N LEU A 166 41.59 6.56 10.36
CA LEU A 166 42.05 7.12 11.63
C LEU A 166 43.46 7.73 11.54
N SER A 167 44.30 7.27 10.61
CA SER A 167 45.70 7.72 10.51
C SER A 167 45.86 9.14 9.96
N ASP A 168 45.01 9.55 9.02
CA ASP A 168 45.15 10.80 8.27
C ASP A 168 43.83 11.54 8.01
N GLY A 169 42.70 11.03 8.50
CA GLY A 169 41.37 11.62 8.30
C GLY A 169 40.84 11.49 6.88
N ALA A 170 41.45 10.63 6.05
CA ALA A 170 41.01 10.45 4.66
C ALA A 170 39.61 9.82 4.62
N SER A 171 38.66 10.50 3.95
CA SER A 171 37.27 10.04 3.87
C SER A 171 36.88 9.56 2.48
N ALA A 172 36.25 8.39 2.42
CA ALA A 172 35.90 7.72 1.16
C ALA A 172 34.69 6.79 1.31
N LEU A 173 34.16 6.33 0.16
CA LEU A 173 33.15 5.28 0.10
C LEU A 173 33.79 3.90 0.13
N MET A 174 33.40 3.07 1.10
CA MET A 174 33.95 1.73 1.32
C MET A 174 32.82 0.68 1.30
N PRO A 175 32.96 -0.42 0.52
CA PRO A 175 32.02 -1.53 0.56
C PRO A 175 31.96 -2.18 1.95
N LYS A 176 30.76 -2.47 2.44
CA LYS A 176 30.57 -3.07 3.79
C LYS A 176 31.36 -4.35 3.99
N LYS A 177 31.43 -5.19 2.95
CA LYS A 177 32.17 -6.47 2.93
C LYS A 177 33.70 -6.35 3.12
N HIS A 178 34.27 -5.14 3.00
CA HIS A 178 35.70 -4.93 3.19
C HIS A 178 36.05 -4.50 4.63
N LEU A 179 35.05 -4.43 5.51
CA LEU A 179 35.19 -3.94 6.88
C LEU A 179 34.83 -5.05 7.86
N VAL A 180 35.66 -5.21 8.88
CA VAL A 180 35.38 -6.07 10.04
C VAL A 180 35.43 -5.20 11.27
N LYS A 181 34.43 -5.33 12.15
CA LYS A 181 34.36 -4.64 13.43
C LYS A 181 35.43 -5.23 14.36
N GLU A 182 36.26 -4.37 14.96
CA GLU A 182 37.20 -4.76 16.03
C GLU A 182 36.48 -5.04 17.36
#